data_AF-A6EW86-F1
#
_entry.id   AF-A6EW86-F1
#
_cell.length_a   1.000
_cell.length_b   1.000
_cell.length_c   1.000
_cell.angle_alpha   90.00
_cell.angle_beta   90.00
_cell.angle_gamma   90.00
#
_symmetry.space_group_name_H-M   'P 1'
#
loop_
_entity.id
_entity.type
_entity.pdbx_description
1 polymer ?
#
loop_
_entity_poly.entity_id
_entity_poly.type
_entity_poly.pdbx_seq_one_letter_code
_entity_poly.pdbx_strand_id
1 'polypeptide(L)' 'MRLQDLIDEASALPVDERALVVESLLKSLNPIEAGIDEKWAEIAQIRLEELESGSLEPVPGDDVFRKIRSRLQK' A
#
# COMPACT_ATOMS: atom_id res chain seq x y z
N MET A 1 -24.72 14.03 11.12
CA MET A 1 -23.88 13.29 12.08
C MET A 1 -22.51 13.93 12.10
N ARG A 2 -21.96 14.25 13.27
CA ARG A 2 -20.61 14.82 13.40
C ARG A 2 -19.59 13.66 13.45
N LEU A 3 -18.32 13.95 13.15
CA LEU A 3 -17.25 12.94 13.18
C LEU A 3 -17.14 12.27 14.57
N GLN A 4 -17.30 13.04 15.65
CA GLN A 4 -17.25 12.49 17.00
C GLN A 4 -18.37 11.49 17.25
N ASP A 5 -19.60 11.80 16.82
CA ASP A 5 -20.75 10.90 16.97
C ASP A 5 -20.47 9.55 16.27
N LEU A 6 -19.88 9.58 15.08
CA LEU A 6 -19.47 8.39 14.33
C LEU A 6 -18.40 7.55 15.05
N ILE A 7 -17.41 8.22 15.66
CA ILE A 7 -16.35 7.54 16.42
C ILE A 7 -16.94 6.90 17.67
N ASP A 8 -17.82 7.60 18.38
CA ASP A 8 -18.46 7.11 19.59
C ASP A 8 -19.37 5.91 19.28
N GLU A 9 -20.17 5.99 18.21
CA GLU A 9 -21.02 4.89 17.73
C GLU A 9 -20.18 3.68 17.33
N ALA A 10 -19.12 3.86 16.52
CA ALA A 10 -18.23 2.77 16.12
C ALA A 10 -17.50 2.15 17.33
N SER A 11 -17.09 2.97 18.30
CA SER A 11 -16.39 2.50 19.51
C SER A 11 -17.30 1.69 20.45
N ALA A 12 -18.61 1.95 20.42
CA ALA A 12 -19.60 1.25 21.24
C ALA A 12 -19.95 -0.15 20.71
N LEU A 13 -19.58 -0.48 19.47
CA LEU A 13 -19.86 -1.80 18.88
C LEU A 13 -19.07 -2.93 19.59
N PRO A 14 -19.57 -4.18 19.53
CA PRO A 14 -18.78 -5.37 19.89
C PRO A 14 -17.46 -5.44 19.11
N VAL A 15 -16.46 -6.12 19.67
CA VAL A 15 -15.11 -6.17 19.08
C VAL A 15 -15.08 -6.68 17.64
N ASP A 16 -15.89 -7.68 17.31
CA ASP A 16 -15.96 -8.26 15.97
C ASP A 16 -16.55 -7.27 14.95
N GLU A 17 -17.57 -6.52 15.34
CA GLU A 17 -18.18 -5.49 14.50
C GLU A 17 -17.25 -4.27 14.33
N ARG A 18 -16.50 -3.89 15.37
CA ARG A 18 -15.45 -2.87 15.23
C ARG A 18 -14.39 -3.27 14.22
N ALA A 19 -13.98 -4.54 14.21
CA ALA A 19 -13.00 -5.04 13.24
C ALA A 19 -13.53 -4.91 11.80
N LEU A 20 -14.81 -5.21 11.57
CA LEU A 20 -15.46 -5.02 10.27
C LEU A 20 -15.48 -3.55 9.83
N VAL A 21 -15.81 -2.62 10.74
CA VAL A 21 -15.79 -1.18 10.45
C VAL A 21 -14.39 -0.72 10.07
N VAL A 22 -13.36 -1.13 10.83
CA VAL A 22 -11.97 -0.81 10.53
C VAL A 22 -11.56 -1.36 9.16
N GLU A 23 -11.87 -2.63 8.87
CA GLU A 23 -11.55 -3.24 7.57
C GLU A 23 -12.21 -2.48 6.41
N SER A 24 -13.50 -2.12 6.56
CA SER A 24 -14.22 -1.35 5.55
C SER A 24 -13.59 0.02 5.31
N LEU A 25 -13.19 0.71 6.37
CA LEU A 25 -12.50 2.01 6.26
C LEU A 25 -11.14 1.85 5.59
N LEU A 26 -10.35 0.83 5.97
CA LEU A 26 -9.05 0.55 5.34
C LEU A 26 -9.18 0.27 3.84
N LYS A 27 -10.19 -0.52 3.44
CA LYS A 27 -10.50 -0.78 2.02
C LYS A 27 -10.92 0.50 1.29
N SER A 28 -11.61 1.43 1.96
CA SER A 28 -12.00 2.70 1.34
C SER A 28 -10.82 3.66 1.13
N LEU A 29 -9.78 3.57 1.98
CA LEU A 29 -8.57 4.40 1.86
C LEU A 29 -7.67 3.92 0.72
N ASN A 30 -7.72 2.63 0.39
CA ASN A 30 -6.97 2.03 -0.70
C ASN A 30 -7.93 1.18 -1.54
N PRO A 31 -8.81 1.82 -2.34
CA PRO A 31 -9.72 1.07 -3.19
C PRO A 31 -8.91 0.17 -4.12
N ILE A 32 -9.26 -1.11 -4.16
CA ILE A 32 -8.69 -2.05 -5.11
C ILE A 32 -9.19 -1.64 -6.49
N GLU A 33 -8.33 -0.97 -7.24
CA GLU A 33 -8.56 -0.65 -8.64
C GLU A 33 -8.03 -1.82 -9.45
N ALA A 34 -8.88 -2.82 -9.71
CA ALA A 34 -8.46 -4.07 -10.38
C ALA A 34 -7.69 -3.82 -11.69
N GLY A 35 -8.07 -2.80 -12.47
CA GLY A 35 -7.35 -2.42 -13.69
C GLY A 35 -5.99 -1.75 -13.45
N ILE A 36 -5.74 -1.19 -12.27
CA ILE A 36 -4.41 -0.74 -11.85
C ILE A 36 -3.58 -1.93 -11.38
N ASP A 37 -4.17 -2.86 -10.63
CA ASP A 37 -3.47 -4.07 -10.16
C ASP A 37 -3.02 -4.96 -11.32
N GLU A 38 -3.87 -5.13 -12.34
CA GLU A 38 -3.51 -5.84 -13.57
C GLU A 38 -2.29 -5.20 -14.27
N LYS A 39 -2.27 -3.87 -14.36
CA LYS A 39 -1.12 -3.13 -14.92
C LYS A 39 0.13 -3.26 -14.07
N TRP A 40 0.01 -3.27 -12.74
CA TRP A 40 1.14 -3.52 -11.86
C TRP A 40 1.70 -4.92 -12.03
N ALA A 41 0.84 -5.94 -12.17
CA ALA A 41 1.26 -7.31 -12.42
C ALA A 41 1.99 -7.44 -13.76
N GLU A 42 1.48 -6.81 -14.82
CA GLU A 42 2.13 -6.77 -16.14
C GLU A 42 3.54 -6.16 -16.05
N ILE A 43 3.66 -4.98 -15.42
CA ILE A 43 4.96 -4.33 -15.25
C ILE A 43 5.90 -5.16 -14.38
N ALA A 44 5.42 -5.79 -13.31
CA ALA A 44 6.24 -6.62 -12.45
C ALA A 44 6.85 -7.81 -13.22
N GLN A 45 6.05 -8.46 -14.07
CA GLN A 45 6.51 -9.56 -14.91
C GLN A 45 7.56 -9.09 -15.93
N ILE A 46 7.30 -7.99 -16.64
CA ILE A 46 8.27 -7.39 -17.57
C ILE A 46 9.59 -7.08 -16.86
N ARG A 47 9.54 -6.46 -15.69
CA ARG A 47 10.74 -6.09 -14.92
C ARG A 47 11.53 -7.31 -14.46
N LEU A 48 10.86 -8.39 -14.10
CA LEU A 48 11.51 -9.65 -13.73
C LEU A 48 12.27 -10.23 -14.94
N GLU A 49 11.63 -10.28 -16.10
CA GLU A 49 12.26 -10.77 -17.34
C GLU A 49 13.46 -9.93 -17.77
N GLU A 50 13.36 -8.59 -17.65
CA GLU A 50 14.49 -7.70 -17.93
C GLU A 50 15.68 -7.95 -16.99
N LEU A 51 15.41 -8.21 -15.70
CA LEU A 51 16.44 -8.55 -14.72
C LEU A 51 17.08 -9.91 -15.00
N GLU A 52 16.28 -10.94 -15.28
CA GLU A 52 16.76 -12.30 -15.55
C GLU A 52 17.54 -12.39 -16.87
N SER A 53 17.12 -11.65 -17.89
CA SER A 53 17.81 -11.58 -19.18
C SER A 53 19.06 -10.70 -19.16
N GLY A 54 19.23 -9.85 -18.14
CA GLY A 54 20.30 -8.86 -18.07
C GLY A 54 20.17 -7.74 -19.10
N SER A 55 18.95 -7.50 -19.62
CA SER A 55 18.69 -6.45 -20.62
C SER A 55 18.70 -5.05 -20.02
N LEU A 56 18.67 -4.94 -18.68
CA LEU A 56 18.81 -3.69 -17.93
C LEU A 56 19.89 -3.78 -16.85
N GLU A 57 20.38 -2.61 -16.44
CA GLU A 57 21.29 -2.48 -15.30
C GLU A 57 20.47 -2.21 -14.01
N PRO A 58 20.44 -3.13 -13.04
CA PRO A 58 19.70 -2.93 -11.81
C PRO A 58 20.40 -1.94 -10.88
N VAL A 59 19.61 -1.22 -10.07
CA VAL A 59 20.15 -0.41 -8.98
C VAL A 59 20.22 -1.24 -7.70
N PRO A 60 21.38 -1.33 -7.02
CA PRO A 60 21.48 -2.02 -5.74
C PRO A 60 20.51 -1.46 -4.69
N GLY A 61 19.74 -2.33 -4.03
CA GLY A 61 18.75 -1.93 -3.03
C GLY A 61 19.35 -1.13 -1.87
N ASP A 62 20.56 -1.49 -1.43
CA ASP A 62 21.27 -0.78 -0.36
C ASP A 62 21.54 0.70 -0.69
N ASP A 63 21.82 1.01 -1.97
CA ASP A 63 22.03 2.38 -2.42
C ASP A 63 20.72 3.18 -2.38
N VAL A 64 19.59 2.56 -2.71
CA VAL A 64 18.26 3.17 -2.61
C VAL A 64 17.94 3.53 -1.17
N PHE A 65 18.08 2.58 -0.23
CA PHE A 65 17.80 2.83 1.18
C PHE A 65 18.78 3.82 1.82
N ARG A 66 20.04 3.84 1.38
CA ARG A 66 21.02 4.85 1.83
C ARG A 66 20.59 6.25 1.41
N LYS A 67 20.17 6.43 0.15
CA LYS A 67 19.65 7.72 -0.37
C LYS A 67 18.40 8.18 0.38
N ILE A 68 17.45 7.28 0.65
CA ILE A 68 16.22 7.61 1.39
C ILE A 68 16.55 8.08 2.81
N ARG A 69 17.38 7.32 3.55
CA ARG A 69 17.78 7.68 4.91
C ARG A 69 18.46 9.05 4.96
N SER A 70 19.38 9.33 4.03
CA SER A 70 20.03 10.64 3.93
C SER A 70 19.04 11.79 3.65
N ARG A 71 17.97 11.56 2.88
CA ARG A 71 16.95 12.57 2.60
C ARG A 71 16.02 12.84 3.79
N LEU A 72 15.69 11.81 4.56
CA LEU A 72 14.72 11.89 5.67
C LEU A 72 15.34 12.26 7.02
N GLN A 73 16.67 12.19 7.17
CA GLN A 73 17.40 12.64 8.37
C GLN A 73 17.62 14.18 8.42
N LYS A 74 16.67 14.97 7.89
CA LYS A 74 16.67 16.43 8.01
C LYS A 74 15.76 16.90 9.12
#